data_AF-A0A410WPV8-F1
#
_entry.id   AF-A0A410WPV8-F1
#
_cell.length_a   1.000
_cell.length_b   1.000
_cell.length_c   1.000
_cell.angle_alpha   90.00
_cell.angle_beta   90.00
_cell.angle_gamma   90.00
#
_symmetry.space_group_name_H-M   'P 1'
#
loop_
_entity.id
_entity.type
_entity.pdbx_description
1 polymer ?
#
loop_
_entity_poly.entity_id
_entity_poly.type
_entity_poly.pdbx_seq_one_letter_code
_entity_poly.pdbx_strand_id
1 'polypeptide(L)'
;MSIPKNIKEALKDQIENAEVPQEVDRRVRQSFLEFHKKKESKPMKKRLVAFSIAAAILIPTSVFASLGGTSYFFKESANINGLVNEGTKRALSEGLSVPMNEKITDHGLTVQFSEVYVEDSKVLVHYKITGEDGKLVPYEFDTRGLNVLYDGKKNGKQVENPTYQENGLDGFSVLSFIGTGKKDRLPFTLTDAAGNVINTGIAEKDQPEGVLAFVTSGAKLPESIRLNVNIDRIGATKGSWKAQFTIDQSKAKQASEKAH
;
A
#
# COMPACT_ATOMS: atom_id res chain seq x y z
N MET A 1 34.15 14.22 22.54
CA MET A 1 33.87 15.67 22.42
C MET A 1 32.46 15.82 21.89
N SER A 2 31.57 16.50 22.63
CA SER A 2 30.20 16.76 22.16
C SER A 2 30.18 17.96 21.23
N ILE A 3 29.48 17.83 20.10
CA ILE A 3 29.25 18.94 19.18
C ILE A 3 28.43 20.02 19.92
N PRO A 4 28.92 21.26 20.00
CA PRO A 4 28.22 22.37 20.62
C PRO A 4 26.80 22.56 20.05
N LYS A 5 25.84 22.84 20.93
CA LYS A 5 24.41 22.94 20.59
C LYS A 5 24.12 23.94 19.47
N ASN A 6 24.83 25.06 19.46
CA ASN A 6 24.76 26.10 18.43
C ASN A 6 25.19 25.61 17.03
N ILE A 7 26.17 24.71 16.94
CA ILE A 7 26.60 24.12 15.66
C ILE A 7 25.52 23.16 15.14
N LYS A 8 24.88 22.41 16.05
CA LYS A 8 23.81 21.48 15.69
C LYS A 8 22.55 22.21 15.18
N GLU A 9 22.22 23.34 15.80
CA GLU A 9 21.11 24.20 15.37
C GLU A 9 21.42 24.89 14.03
N ALA A 10 22.65 25.40 13.83
CA ALA A 10 23.05 26.00 12.56
C ALA A 10 23.07 25.00 11.39
N LEU A 11 23.49 23.76 11.63
CA LEU A 11 23.45 22.69 10.63
C LEU A 11 22.01 22.29 10.27
N LYS A 12 21.12 22.22 11.27
CA LYS A 12 19.71 21.93 11.03
C LYS A 12 19.06 23.01 10.19
N ASP A 13 19.31 24.28 10.52
CA ASP A 13 18.78 25.43 9.79
C ASP A 13 19.33 25.52 8.35
N GLN A 14 20.60 25.15 8.13
CA GLN A 14 21.16 25.03 6.78
C GLN A 14 20.54 23.90 5.96
N ILE A 15 20.21 22.75 6.57
CA ILE A 15 19.59 21.63 5.86
C ILE A 15 18.13 21.93 5.54
N GLU A 16 17.39 22.57 6.45
CA GLU A 16 15.98 22.90 6.28
C GLU A 16 15.77 24.02 5.25
N ASN A 17 16.71 24.97 5.14
CA ASN A 17 16.63 26.09 4.20
C ASN A 17 17.52 25.94 2.95
N ALA A 18 18.19 24.78 2.77
CA ALA A 18 18.98 24.54 1.57
C ALA A 18 18.06 24.36 0.36
N GLU A 19 18.09 25.33 -0.56
CA GLU A 19 17.49 25.16 -1.87
C GLU A 19 18.24 24.07 -2.64
N VAL A 20 17.53 23.00 -3.00
CA VAL A 20 18.06 21.95 -3.86
C VAL A 20 18.47 22.60 -5.19
N PRO A 21 19.76 22.52 -5.60
CA PRO A 21 20.21 23.14 -6.84
C PRO A 21 19.38 22.62 -8.01
N GLN A 22 18.91 23.51 -8.89
CA GLN A 22 18.03 23.15 -10.01
C GLN A 22 18.63 22.05 -10.90
N GLU A 23 19.96 21.98 -11.02
CA GLU A 23 20.68 20.91 -11.72
C GLU A 23 20.40 19.52 -11.13
N VAL A 24 20.33 19.42 -9.80
CA VAL A 24 20.09 18.17 -9.06
C VAL A 24 18.62 17.76 -9.18
N ASP A 25 17.69 18.69 -8.98
CA ASP A 25 16.25 18.42 -9.16
C ASP A 25 15.93 18.02 -10.61
N ARG A 26 16.52 18.74 -11.59
CA ARG A 26 16.40 18.41 -13.01
C ARG A 26 16.94 17.02 -13.31
N ARG A 27 18.09 16.64 -12.74
CA ARG A 27 18.69 15.31 -12.94
C ARG A 27 17.82 14.21 -12.31
N VAL A 28 17.31 14.41 -11.10
CA VAL A 28 16.41 13.45 -10.44
C VAL A 28 15.12 13.26 -11.26
N ARG A 29 14.52 14.36 -11.73
CA ARG A 29 13.35 14.32 -12.62
C ARG A 29 13.65 13.67 -13.96
N GLN A 30 14.81 13.94 -14.56
CA GLN A 30 15.22 13.33 -15.83
C GLN A 30 15.46 11.84 -15.68
N SER A 31 16.13 11.39 -14.61
CA SER A 31 16.29 9.97 -14.30
C SER A 31 14.93 9.28 -14.08
N PHE A 32 13.99 9.94 -13.41
CA PHE A 32 12.62 9.44 -13.24
C PHE A 32 11.88 9.32 -14.59
N LEU A 33 11.98 10.32 -15.46
CA LEU A 33 11.35 10.30 -16.79
C LEU A 33 11.98 9.27 -17.75
N GLU A 34 13.32 9.13 -17.72
CA GLU A 34 14.03 8.11 -18.52
C GLU A 34 13.70 6.69 -18.07
N PHE A 35 13.54 6.46 -16.75
CA PHE A 35 13.07 5.20 -16.19
C PHE A 35 11.72 4.77 -16.79
N HIS A 36 10.82 5.73 -17.03
CA HIS A 36 9.52 5.47 -17.65
C HIS A 36 9.57 5.37 -19.19
N LYS A 37 10.46 6.09 -19.86
CA LYS A 37 10.60 6.05 -21.34
C LYS A 37 11.33 4.80 -21.87
N LYS A 38 12.37 4.32 -21.20
CA LYS A 38 13.27 3.27 -21.76
C LYS A 38 12.68 1.86 -21.74
N LYS A 39 11.52 1.65 -21.11
CA LYS A 39 10.89 0.33 -20.87
C LYS A 39 9.88 -0.12 -21.95
N GLU A 40 9.82 0.61 -23.08
CA GLU A 40 8.89 0.37 -24.19
C GLU A 40 9.43 -0.48 -25.36
N SER A 41 10.69 -0.91 -25.38
CA SER A 41 11.19 -1.78 -26.46
C SER A 41 11.57 -3.17 -25.97
N LYS A 42 10.59 -4.08 -25.96
CA LYS A 42 10.76 -5.52 -26.33
C LYS A 42 9.43 -6.27 -26.16
N PRO A 43 8.92 -6.95 -27.21
CA PRO A 43 7.75 -7.80 -27.07
C PRO A 43 8.14 -9.09 -26.32
N MET A 44 7.71 -9.24 -25.08
CA MET A 44 7.87 -10.52 -24.36
C MET A 44 6.78 -11.51 -24.79
N LYS A 45 7.21 -12.73 -25.15
CA LYS A 45 6.35 -13.86 -25.49
C LYS A 45 5.45 -14.22 -24.30
N LYS A 46 4.14 -14.30 -24.55
CA LYS A 46 3.11 -14.69 -23.57
C LYS A 46 3.40 -16.11 -23.07
N ARG A 47 3.86 -16.26 -21.82
CA ARG A 47 3.77 -17.53 -21.09
C ARG A 47 2.46 -17.52 -20.32
N LEU A 48 1.65 -18.53 -20.57
CA LEU A 48 0.35 -18.75 -19.92
C LEU A 48 0.62 -19.08 -18.44
N VAL A 49 0.46 -18.10 -17.56
CA VAL A 49 0.52 -18.31 -16.11
C VAL A 49 -0.86 -18.82 -15.71
N ALA A 50 -0.94 -20.08 -15.28
CA ALA A 50 -2.15 -20.65 -14.70
C ALA A 50 -2.52 -19.82 -13.46
N PHE A 51 -3.66 -19.15 -13.53
CA PHE A 51 -4.22 -18.43 -12.39
C PHE A 51 -4.74 -19.47 -11.39
N SER A 52 -4.14 -19.53 -10.20
CA SER A 52 -4.76 -20.20 -9.05
C SER A 52 -6.06 -19.46 -8.75
N ILE A 53 -7.18 -20.15 -8.95
CA ILE A 53 -8.52 -19.61 -8.68
C ILE A 53 -8.64 -19.45 -7.16
N ALA A 54 -8.67 -18.21 -6.68
CA ALA A 54 -9.10 -17.93 -5.31
C ALA A 54 -10.58 -18.31 -5.19
N ALA A 55 -10.90 -19.23 -4.28
CA ALA A 55 -12.28 -19.60 -3.99
C ALA A 55 -13.00 -18.40 -3.34
N ALA A 56 -14.01 -17.86 -4.02
CA ALA A 56 -14.86 -16.81 -3.46
C ALA A 56 -15.72 -17.40 -2.33
N ILE A 57 -15.44 -16.99 -1.08
CA ILE A 57 -16.29 -17.32 0.07
C ILE A 57 -17.43 -16.29 0.08
N LEU A 58 -18.65 -16.73 -0.24
CA LEU A 58 -19.86 -15.90 -0.09
C LEU A 58 -20.11 -15.63 1.40
N ILE A 59 -19.93 -14.38 1.84
CA ILE A 59 -20.23 -13.98 3.21
C ILE A 59 -21.68 -13.46 3.30
N PRO A 60 -22.49 -13.96 4.25
CA PRO A 60 -23.85 -13.48 4.48
C PRO A 60 -23.89 -11.97 4.79
N THR A 61 -24.85 -11.29 4.18
CA THR A 61 -25.15 -9.85 4.29
C THR A 61 -25.77 -9.49 5.65
N SER A 62 -24.97 -9.40 6.71
CA SER A 62 -25.46 -8.89 7.99
C SER A 62 -24.39 -8.07 8.69
N VAL A 63 -24.08 -6.88 8.19
CA VAL A 63 -22.88 -6.20 8.70
C VAL A 63 -22.97 -4.73 9.05
N PHE A 64 -23.66 -4.46 10.16
CA PHE A 64 -23.25 -3.38 11.06
C PHE A 64 -23.05 -3.81 12.52
N ALA A 65 -23.58 -4.95 12.96
CA ALA A 65 -23.42 -5.38 14.35
C ALA A 65 -22.02 -5.94 14.70
N SER A 66 -21.18 -6.32 13.72
CA SER A 66 -19.94 -7.08 14.02
C SER A 66 -18.67 -6.26 14.23
N LEU A 67 -18.63 -4.97 13.87
CA LEU A 67 -17.42 -4.15 14.09
C LEU A 67 -17.38 -3.50 15.48
N GLY A 68 -18.50 -3.41 16.21
CA GLY A 68 -18.53 -3.17 17.67
C GLY A 68 -17.67 -2.03 18.22
N GLY A 69 -17.36 -0.99 17.43
CA GLY A 69 -16.44 0.08 17.84
C GLY A 69 -14.93 -0.26 17.76
N THR A 70 -14.55 -1.32 17.06
CA THR A 70 -13.16 -1.85 16.98
C THR A 70 -12.48 -1.67 15.62
N SER A 71 -13.03 -0.81 14.75
CA SER A 71 -12.45 -0.53 13.43
C SER A 71 -10.99 -0.05 13.54
N TYR A 72 -10.11 -0.61 12.68
CA TYR A 72 -8.70 -0.26 12.62
C TYR A 72 -8.50 1.21 12.27
N PHE A 73 -9.42 1.81 11.51
CA PHE A 73 -9.34 3.21 11.09
C PHE A 73 -9.34 4.21 12.26
N PHE A 74 -9.77 3.81 13.47
CA PHE A 74 -9.67 4.66 14.66
C PHE A 74 -8.28 4.64 15.31
N LYS A 75 -7.39 3.71 14.94
CA LYS A 75 -6.01 3.70 15.44
C LYS A 75 -5.23 4.87 14.84
N GLU A 76 -4.33 5.45 15.61
CA GLU A 76 -3.42 6.51 15.13
C GLU A 76 -2.56 6.02 13.94
N SER A 77 -2.15 4.75 13.97
CA SER A 77 -1.41 4.10 12.89
C SER A 77 -2.17 4.04 11.57
N ALA A 78 -3.51 4.16 11.57
CA ALA A 78 -4.31 4.15 10.35
C ALA A 78 -4.26 5.47 9.59
N ASN A 79 -3.81 6.58 10.20
CA ASN A 79 -3.66 7.83 9.48
C ASN A 79 -2.52 7.75 8.45
N ILE A 80 -2.89 7.78 7.17
CA ILE A 80 -1.98 7.80 6.03
C ILE A 80 -2.13 9.16 5.36
N ASN A 81 -1.15 10.04 5.53
CA ASN A 81 -1.09 11.36 4.89
C ASN A 81 -2.36 12.22 5.08
N GLY A 82 -3.06 12.07 6.21
CA GLY A 82 -4.31 12.81 6.49
C GLY A 82 -5.55 12.23 5.79
N LEU A 83 -5.45 11.09 5.11
CA LEU A 83 -6.56 10.46 4.40
C LEU A 83 -7.56 9.75 5.32
N VAL A 84 -7.10 9.31 6.50
CA VAL A 84 -7.95 8.89 7.63
C VAL A 84 -7.96 10.03 8.65
N ASN A 85 -8.76 11.05 8.37
CA ASN A 85 -8.93 12.24 9.21
C ASN A 85 -10.19 12.15 10.08
N GLU A 86 -10.45 13.18 10.89
CA GLU A 86 -11.62 13.22 11.77
C GLU A 86 -12.96 13.17 11.01
N GLY A 87 -13.03 13.72 9.80
CA GLY A 87 -14.23 13.57 8.95
C GLY A 87 -14.47 12.12 8.53
N THR A 88 -13.38 11.42 8.18
CA THR A 88 -13.41 9.99 7.85
C THR A 88 -13.80 9.17 9.08
N LYS A 89 -13.23 9.46 10.25
CA LYS A 89 -13.58 8.78 11.51
C LYS A 89 -15.03 9.01 11.92
N ARG A 90 -15.57 10.22 11.70
CA ARG A 90 -16.98 10.52 11.94
C ARG A 90 -17.88 9.68 11.05
N ALA A 91 -17.60 9.65 9.75
CA ALA A 91 -18.29 8.78 8.81
C ALA A 91 -18.20 7.29 9.22
N LEU A 92 -17.04 6.83 9.66
CA LEU A 92 -16.88 5.48 10.18
C LEU A 92 -17.70 5.21 11.45
N SER A 93 -17.82 6.19 12.35
CA SER A 93 -18.64 6.08 13.57
C SER A 93 -20.13 6.06 13.29
N GLU A 94 -20.54 6.65 12.16
CA GLU A 94 -21.89 6.57 11.60
C GLU A 94 -22.14 5.23 10.89
N GLY A 95 -21.13 4.35 10.86
CA GLY A 95 -21.23 3.04 10.26
C GLY A 95 -21.06 3.11 8.75
N LEU A 96 -20.03 3.76 8.23
CA LEU A 96 -19.78 3.83 6.79
C LEU A 96 -18.66 2.91 6.30
N SER A 97 -17.99 2.17 7.20
CA SER A 97 -17.17 1.04 6.78
C SER A 97 -17.99 -0.22 6.63
N VAL A 98 -17.70 -0.97 5.57
CA VAL A 98 -18.26 -2.29 5.30
C VAL A 98 -17.13 -3.30 5.50
N PRO A 99 -17.33 -4.41 6.22
CA PRO A 99 -16.32 -5.44 6.27
C PRO A 99 -16.20 -6.15 4.93
N MET A 100 -14.96 -6.43 4.60
CA MET A 100 -14.57 -7.10 3.37
C MET A 100 -14.32 -8.58 3.66
N ASN A 101 -13.66 -8.91 4.78
CA ASN A 101 -13.38 -10.29 5.24
C ASN A 101 -12.76 -11.21 4.15
N GLU A 102 -12.06 -10.61 3.20
CA GLU A 102 -11.41 -11.31 2.10
C GLU A 102 -9.98 -11.69 2.50
N LYS A 103 -9.48 -12.82 2.00
CA LYS A 103 -8.11 -13.25 2.27
C LYS A 103 -7.48 -14.03 1.14
N ILE A 104 -6.15 -13.96 1.07
CA ILE A 104 -5.31 -14.79 0.20
C ILE A 104 -4.15 -15.33 1.01
N THR A 105 -3.87 -16.63 0.84
CA THR A 105 -2.80 -17.32 1.56
C THR A 105 -1.88 -18.00 0.57
N ASP A 106 -0.58 -17.88 0.80
CA ASP A 106 0.46 -18.56 0.05
C ASP A 106 1.73 -18.63 0.92
N HIS A 107 2.50 -19.72 0.82
CA HIS A 107 3.73 -19.94 1.61
C HIS A 107 3.58 -19.67 3.12
N GLY A 108 2.45 -20.08 3.72
CA GLY A 108 2.19 -19.92 5.15
C GLY A 108 1.87 -18.48 5.60
N LEU A 109 1.79 -17.52 4.68
CA LEU A 109 1.42 -16.13 4.97
C LEU A 109 0.04 -15.82 4.39
N THR A 110 -0.81 -15.17 5.19
CA THR A 110 -2.15 -14.76 4.80
C THR A 110 -2.24 -13.24 4.77
N VAL A 111 -2.61 -12.67 3.62
CA VAL A 111 -3.03 -11.27 3.49
C VAL A 111 -4.54 -11.23 3.65
N GLN A 112 -5.02 -10.58 4.72
CA GLN A 112 -6.44 -10.41 5.00
C GLN A 112 -6.83 -8.94 4.81
N PHE A 113 -7.92 -8.70 4.08
CA PHE A 113 -8.58 -7.41 3.92
C PHE A 113 -9.84 -7.41 4.77
N SER A 114 -9.83 -6.67 5.87
CA SER A 114 -10.84 -6.83 6.92
C SER A 114 -12.03 -5.90 6.73
N GLU A 115 -11.77 -4.63 6.42
CA GLU A 115 -12.79 -3.59 6.25
C GLU A 115 -12.43 -2.60 5.15
N VAL A 116 -13.46 -2.03 4.53
CA VAL A 116 -13.35 -1.04 3.47
C VAL A 116 -14.27 0.14 3.77
N TYR A 117 -13.79 1.33 3.48
CA TYR A 117 -14.54 2.58 3.49
C TYR A 117 -14.48 3.22 2.12
N VAL A 118 -15.61 3.66 1.59
CA VAL A 118 -15.70 4.25 0.25
C VAL A 118 -16.48 5.56 0.27
N GLU A 119 -15.91 6.57 -0.35
CA GLU A 119 -16.54 7.83 -0.72
C GLU A 119 -16.46 8.01 -2.24
N ASP A 120 -17.13 9.04 -2.77
CA ASP A 120 -17.16 9.34 -4.22
C ASP A 120 -15.77 9.41 -4.88
N SER A 121 -14.71 9.82 -4.17
CA SER A 121 -13.37 9.98 -4.74
C SER A 121 -12.27 9.17 -4.05
N LYS A 122 -12.61 8.39 -3.01
CA LYS A 122 -11.65 7.77 -2.09
C LYS A 122 -12.09 6.37 -1.67
N VAL A 123 -11.16 5.42 -1.72
CA VAL A 123 -11.31 4.06 -1.14
C VAL A 123 -10.22 3.85 -0.10
N LEU A 124 -10.60 3.40 1.08
CA LEU A 124 -9.68 3.02 2.15
C LEU A 124 -9.91 1.55 2.50
N VAL A 125 -8.87 0.73 2.51
CA VAL A 125 -8.96 -0.70 2.84
C VAL A 125 -8.00 -1.02 3.97
N HIS A 126 -8.51 -1.57 5.08
CA HIS A 126 -7.66 -2.14 6.13
C HIS A 126 -7.16 -3.52 5.70
N TYR A 127 -5.85 -3.72 5.82
CA TYR A 127 -5.22 -5.01 5.61
C TYR A 127 -4.36 -5.41 6.80
N LYS A 128 -4.18 -6.72 6.97
CA LYS A 128 -3.19 -7.32 7.86
C LYS A 128 -2.58 -8.56 7.21
N ILE A 129 -1.31 -8.80 7.50
CA ILE A 129 -0.55 -9.93 6.98
C ILE A 129 -0.09 -10.78 8.16
N THR A 130 -0.54 -12.03 8.21
CA THR A 130 -0.26 -12.95 9.33
C THR A 130 0.41 -14.23 8.88
N GLY A 131 1.21 -14.82 9.76
CA GLY A 131 1.68 -16.19 9.61
C GLY A 131 0.59 -17.22 9.95
N GLU A 132 0.95 -18.50 9.87
CA GLU A 132 0.05 -19.63 10.23
C GLU A 132 -0.38 -19.61 11.70
N ASP A 133 0.45 -19.03 12.58
CA ASP A 133 0.14 -18.86 14.00
C ASP A 133 -0.83 -17.69 14.28
N GLY A 134 -1.30 -17.00 13.24
CA GLY A 134 -2.22 -15.87 13.32
C GLY A 134 -1.59 -14.56 13.79
N LYS A 135 -0.28 -14.54 14.09
CA LYS A 135 0.43 -13.31 14.45
C LYS A 135 0.84 -12.54 13.21
N LEU A 136 1.05 -11.24 13.36
CA LEU A 136 1.59 -10.39 12.29
C LEU A 136 2.93 -10.94 11.82
N VAL A 137 3.11 -10.95 10.50
CA VAL A 137 4.40 -11.29 9.89
C VAL A 137 5.45 -10.30 10.40
N PRO A 138 6.63 -10.76 10.84
CA PRO A 138 7.71 -9.88 11.24
C PRO A 138 8.05 -8.90 10.11
N TYR A 139 8.21 -7.62 10.46
CA TYR A 139 8.66 -6.60 9.52
C TYR A 139 10.17 -6.80 9.26
N GLU A 140 10.50 -7.75 8.41
CA GLU A 140 11.87 -8.16 8.09
C GLU A 140 12.03 -8.39 6.58
N PHE A 141 13.26 -8.27 6.08
CA PHE A 141 13.55 -8.27 4.65
C PHE A 141 14.66 -9.24 4.29
N ASP A 142 14.54 -9.91 3.14
CA ASP A 142 15.65 -10.65 2.53
C ASP A 142 16.48 -9.71 1.66
N THR A 143 17.65 -9.32 2.16
CA THR A 143 18.59 -8.45 1.45
C THR A 143 19.73 -9.21 0.77
N ARG A 144 19.72 -10.55 0.79
CA ARG A 144 20.79 -11.36 0.20
C ARG A 144 20.93 -11.07 -1.29
N GLY A 145 22.17 -10.83 -1.72
CA GLY A 145 22.49 -10.52 -3.12
C GLY A 145 22.17 -9.08 -3.55
N LEU A 146 21.71 -8.22 -2.64
CA LEU A 146 21.57 -6.79 -2.90
C LEU A 146 22.84 -6.04 -2.50
N ASN A 147 23.18 -5.01 -3.26
CA ASN A 147 24.17 -4.02 -2.85
C ASN A 147 23.50 -3.03 -1.89
N VAL A 148 23.35 -3.44 -0.63
CA VAL A 148 22.65 -2.67 0.41
C VAL A 148 23.44 -1.41 0.76
N LEU A 149 22.78 -0.26 0.70
CA LEU A 149 23.34 1.03 1.12
C LEU A 149 22.97 1.34 2.57
N TYR A 150 21.75 0.99 2.97
CA TYR A 150 21.26 1.10 4.33
C TYR A 150 20.30 -0.05 4.62
N ASP A 151 20.47 -0.72 5.75
CA ASP A 151 19.73 -1.93 6.09
C ASP A 151 18.40 -1.67 6.81
N GLY A 152 18.10 -0.42 7.16
CA GLY A 152 16.86 -0.03 7.84
C GLY A 152 16.76 -0.47 9.30
N LYS A 153 17.87 -0.90 9.93
CA LYS A 153 17.85 -1.42 11.29
C LYS A 153 18.36 -0.41 12.32
N LYS A 154 17.67 -0.37 13.46
CA LYS A 154 18.10 0.36 14.66
C LYS A 154 18.18 -0.60 15.83
N ASN A 155 19.33 -0.70 16.48
CA ASN A 155 19.59 -1.65 17.58
C ASN A 155 19.24 -3.10 17.21
N GLY A 156 19.56 -3.50 15.98
CA GLY A 156 19.30 -4.85 15.46
C GLY A 156 17.84 -5.14 15.07
N LYS A 157 16.91 -4.21 15.29
CA LYS A 157 15.50 -4.33 14.89
C LYS A 157 15.23 -3.53 13.63
N GLN A 158 14.45 -4.10 12.72
CA GLN A 158 13.98 -3.38 11.53
C GLN A 158 13.03 -2.25 11.93
N VAL A 159 13.30 -1.04 11.44
CA VAL A 159 12.46 0.14 11.69
C VAL A 159 12.11 0.90 10.41
N GLU A 160 12.89 0.72 9.35
CA GLU A 160 12.69 1.32 8.03
C GLU A 160 12.95 0.30 6.92
N ASN A 161 12.49 0.56 5.71
CA ASN A 161 12.81 -0.27 4.56
C ASN A 161 14.31 -0.19 4.21
N PRO A 162 14.97 -1.32 3.87
CA PRO A 162 16.32 -1.29 3.35
C PRO A 162 16.40 -0.52 2.04
N THR A 163 17.51 0.17 1.80
CA THR A 163 17.84 0.77 0.52
C THR A 163 19.04 0.08 -0.12
N TYR A 164 19.04 0.00 -1.44
CA TYR A 164 20.07 -0.69 -2.20
C TYR A 164 20.36 0.00 -3.52
N GLN A 165 21.58 -0.19 -4.01
CA GLN A 165 21.99 0.24 -5.34
C GLN A 165 21.55 -0.80 -6.36
N GLU A 166 20.72 -0.41 -7.32
CA GLU A 166 20.37 -1.26 -8.46
C GLU A 166 21.44 -1.12 -9.54
N ASN A 167 21.92 -2.23 -10.08
CA ASN A 167 23.00 -2.22 -11.08
C ASN A 167 22.56 -1.47 -12.34
N GLY A 168 23.34 -0.47 -12.74
CA GLY A 168 23.08 0.32 -13.95
C GLY A 168 22.01 1.41 -13.81
N LEU A 169 21.58 1.71 -12.58
CA LEU A 169 20.78 2.89 -12.26
C LEU A 169 21.58 3.83 -11.37
N ASP A 170 21.51 5.14 -11.64
CA ASP A 170 22.02 6.16 -10.72
C ASP A 170 21.01 6.40 -9.59
N GLY A 171 21.49 6.49 -8.34
CA GLY A 171 20.65 6.66 -7.14
C GLY A 171 20.29 5.34 -6.44
N PHE A 172 19.47 5.40 -5.39
CA PHE A 172 19.09 4.22 -4.60
C PHE A 172 17.66 3.77 -4.87
N SER A 173 17.41 2.48 -4.68
CA SER A 173 16.07 1.89 -4.61
C SER A 173 15.71 1.56 -3.17
N VAL A 174 14.43 1.68 -2.84
CA VAL A 174 13.87 1.20 -1.58
C VAL A 174 13.33 -0.22 -1.80
N LEU A 175 13.64 -1.14 -0.88
CA LEU A 175 13.11 -2.49 -0.90
C LEU A 175 11.75 -2.53 -0.20
N SER A 176 10.66 -2.64 -0.96
CA SER A 176 9.32 -2.70 -0.37
C SER A 176 9.08 -3.98 0.45
N PHE A 177 8.33 -3.89 1.54
CA PHE A 177 7.90 -5.04 2.33
C PHE A 177 6.90 -5.87 1.53
N ILE A 178 5.92 -5.21 0.91
CA ILE A 178 4.96 -5.81 -0.01
C ILE A 178 5.49 -5.64 -1.45
N GLY A 179 6.20 -6.65 -1.93
CA GLY A 179 6.85 -6.65 -3.23
C GLY A 179 5.96 -7.13 -4.39
N THR A 180 6.21 -6.57 -5.57
CA THR A 180 5.65 -7.06 -6.83
C THR A 180 6.65 -6.98 -7.97
N GLY A 181 6.64 -7.98 -8.85
CA GLY A 181 7.40 -8.02 -10.09
C GLY A 181 6.75 -7.22 -11.22
N LYS A 182 5.60 -6.56 -10.98
CA LYS A 182 5.00 -5.67 -11.96
C LYS A 182 5.92 -4.50 -12.29
N LYS A 183 5.88 -4.06 -13.55
CA LYS A 183 6.74 -2.96 -14.05
C LYS A 183 6.50 -1.64 -13.33
N ASP A 184 5.26 -1.38 -12.92
CA ASP A 184 4.81 -0.19 -12.18
C ASP A 184 5.14 -0.26 -10.69
N ARG A 185 5.59 -1.41 -10.18
CA ARG A 185 5.84 -1.69 -8.76
C ARG A 185 4.60 -1.46 -7.87
N LEU A 186 3.39 -1.59 -8.43
CA LEU A 186 2.12 -1.42 -7.70
C LEU A 186 1.46 -2.78 -7.42
N PRO A 187 1.58 -3.32 -6.19
CA PRO A 187 0.98 -4.60 -5.82
C PRO A 187 -0.54 -4.54 -5.71
N PHE A 188 -1.09 -3.34 -5.53
CA PHE A 188 -2.53 -3.09 -5.40
C PHE A 188 -2.98 -2.09 -6.45
N THR A 189 -4.08 -2.38 -7.14
CA THR A 189 -4.68 -1.47 -8.14
C THR A 189 -6.19 -1.62 -8.16
N LEU A 190 -6.91 -0.56 -8.54
CA LEU A 190 -8.35 -0.61 -8.73
C LEU A 190 -8.71 -0.70 -10.21
N THR A 191 -9.70 -1.51 -10.52
CA THR A 191 -10.36 -1.54 -11.84
C THR A 191 -11.87 -1.38 -11.70
N ASP A 192 -12.54 -0.93 -12.74
CA ASP A 192 -14.00 -1.00 -12.81
C ASP A 192 -14.49 -2.44 -13.07
N ALA A 193 -15.82 -2.63 -13.16
CA ALA A 193 -16.43 -3.92 -13.46
C ALA A 193 -16.08 -4.47 -14.86
N ALA A 194 -15.74 -3.60 -15.82
CA ALA A 194 -15.29 -3.99 -17.15
C ALA A 194 -13.80 -4.36 -17.19
N GLY A 195 -13.05 -4.11 -16.11
CA GLY A 195 -11.62 -4.39 -15.99
C GLY A 195 -10.73 -3.22 -16.42
N ASN A 196 -11.27 -2.03 -16.66
CA ASN A 196 -10.47 -0.85 -16.95
C ASN A 196 -9.82 -0.34 -15.68
N VAL A 197 -8.54 0.04 -15.75
CA VAL A 197 -7.81 0.59 -14.60
C VAL A 197 -8.40 1.94 -14.21
N ILE A 198 -8.70 2.09 -12.92
CA ILE A 198 -9.15 3.36 -12.35
C ILE A 198 -7.90 4.15 -11.94
N ASN A 199 -7.72 5.32 -12.55
CA ASN A 199 -6.58 6.18 -12.24
C ASN A 199 -6.70 6.78 -10.83
N THR A 200 -5.87 6.29 -9.91
CA THR A 200 -5.86 6.70 -8.50
C THR A 200 -4.44 6.95 -8.03
N GLY A 201 -4.26 7.97 -7.20
CA GLY A 201 -3.11 8.05 -6.31
C GLY A 201 -3.23 6.96 -5.25
N ILE A 202 -2.15 6.23 -5.00
CA ILE A 202 -2.11 5.11 -4.06
C ILE A 202 -1.17 5.49 -2.91
N ALA A 203 -1.64 5.34 -1.67
CA ALA A 203 -0.84 5.57 -0.48
C ALA A 203 -0.98 4.40 0.49
N GLU A 204 0.15 3.93 1.00
CA GLU A 204 0.25 2.84 1.96
C GLU A 204 1.57 2.97 2.75
N LYS A 205 1.66 2.37 3.93
CA LYS A 205 2.82 2.53 4.86
C LYS A 205 3.90 1.45 4.73
N ASP A 206 3.64 0.43 3.91
CA ASP A 206 4.48 -0.72 3.62
C ASP A 206 4.84 -1.51 4.88
N GLN A 207 3.82 -1.84 5.67
CA GLN A 207 3.92 -2.51 6.97
C GLN A 207 3.11 -3.82 6.98
N PRO A 208 3.31 -4.72 7.95
CA PRO A 208 2.50 -5.93 8.08
C PRO A 208 1.01 -5.69 8.35
N GLU A 209 0.63 -4.52 8.85
CA GLU A 209 -0.76 -4.11 9.05
C GLU A 209 -0.91 -2.62 8.74
N GLY A 210 -1.98 -2.24 8.04
CA GLY A 210 -2.16 -0.85 7.64
C GLY A 210 -3.41 -0.58 6.83
N VAL A 211 -3.42 0.58 6.20
CA VAL A 211 -4.48 1.01 5.29
C VAL A 211 -3.89 1.11 3.88
N LEU A 212 -4.64 0.66 2.88
CA LEU A 212 -4.43 1.00 1.48
C LEU A 212 -5.40 2.12 1.14
N ALA A 213 -4.88 3.26 0.69
CA ALA A 213 -5.69 4.39 0.28
C ALA A 213 -5.57 4.60 -1.23
N PHE A 214 -6.73 4.74 -1.89
CA PHE A 214 -6.85 5.06 -3.30
C PHE A 214 -7.64 6.35 -3.43
N VAL A 215 -7.08 7.36 -4.11
CA VAL A 215 -7.71 8.68 -4.24
C VAL A 215 -7.70 9.10 -5.70
N THR A 216 -8.84 9.54 -6.20
CA THR A 216 -8.97 10.10 -7.56
C THR A 216 -8.69 11.60 -7.54
N SER A 217 -8.31 12.17 -8.69
CA SER A 217 -8.20 13.62 -8.87
C SER A 217 -9.58 14.24 -9.20
N GLY A 218 -10.57 14.01 -8.33
CA GLY A 218 -11.92 14.58 -8.44
C GLY A 218 -12.90 13.81 -9.34
N ALA A 219 -12.46 12.74 -10.00
CA ALA A 219 -13.37 11.86 -10.75
C ALA A 219 -14.18 10.97 -9.79
N LYS A 220 -15.49 10.85 -10.01
CA LYS A 220 -16.31 9.94 -9.21
C LYS A 220 -15.91 8.49 -9.48
N LEU A 221 -15.70 7.73 -8.42
CA LEU A 221 -15.45 6.31 -8.46
C LEU A 221 -16.72 5.56 -8.94
N PRO A 222 -16.57 4.53 -9.79
CA PRO A 222 -17.69 3.75 -10.29
C PRO A 222 -18.32 2.89 -9.19
N GLU A 223 -19.62 2.63 -9.26
CA GLU A 223 -20.36 1.94 -8.17
C GLU A 223 -19.83 0.53 -7.85
N SER A 224 -19.28 -0.16 -8.84
CA SER A 224 -18.59 -1.43 -8.66
C SER A 224 -17.12 -1.27 -9.00
N ILE A 225 -16.28 -1.52 -7.99
CA ILE A 225 -14.83 -1.46 -8.08
C ILE A 225 -14.29 -2.86 -7.82
N ARG A 226 -13.16 -3.21 -8.45
CA ARG A 226 -12.40 -4.40 -8.10
C ARG A 226 -11.03 -4.01 -7.57
N LEU A 227 -10.69 -4.50 -6.38
CA LEU A 227 -9.34 -4.47 -5.84
C LEU A 227 -8.55 -5.63 -6.45
N ASN A 228 -7.51 -5.31 -7.20
CA ASN A 228 -6.59 -6.27 -7.78
C ASN A 228 -5.33 -6.35 -6.92
N VAL A 229 -5.00 -7.55 -6.47
CA VAL A 229 -3.82 -7.85 -5.66
C VAL A 229 -2.85 -8.67 -6.49
N ASN A 230 -1.59 -8.23 -6.53
CA ASN A 230 -0.51 -8.92 -7.22
C ASN A 230 0.81 -8.74 -6.46
N ILE A 231 1.02 -9.61 -5.46
CA ILE A 231 2.19 -9.62 -4.59
C ILE A 231 3.00 -10.87 -4.93
N ASP A 232 4.32 -10.72 -5.07
CA ASP A 232 5.24 -11.85 -5.27
C ASP A 232 6.30 -11.98 -4.16
N ARG A 233 6.31 -11.04 -3.21
CA ARG A 233 7.12 -11.09 -2.00
C ARG A 233 6.43 -10.37 -0.86
N ILE A 234 6.51 -10.95 0.33
CA ILE A 234 6.17 -10.31 1.60
C ILE A 234 7.38 -10.42 2.51
N GLY A 235 8.02 -9.30 2.82
CA GLY A 235 9.25 -9.25 3.62
C GLY A 235 10.35 -10.14 3.03
N ALA A 236 10.78 -11.14 3.79
CA ALA A 236 11.77 -12.13 3.37
C ALA A 236 11.20 -13.31 2.56
N THR A 237 9.87 -13.46 2.50
CA THR A 237 9.21 -14.63 1.90
C THR A 237 8.80 -14.34 0.46
N LYS A 238 9.32 -15.13 -0.49
CA LYS A 238 8.85 -15.14 -1.88
C LYS A 238 7.61 -16.02 -2.00
N GLY A 239 6.66 -15.58 -2.82
CA GLY A 239 5.40 -16.30 -3.05
C GLY A 239 4.60 -15.71 -4.21
N SER A 240 3.30 -15.94 -4.22
CA SER A 240 2.37 -15.43 -5.21
C SER A 240 0.97 -15.26 -4.59
N TRP A 241 0.71 -14.07 -4.04
CA TRP A 241 -0.62 -13.69 -3.58
C TRP A 241 -1.30 -12.85 -4.67
N LYS A 242 -2.18 -13.51 -5.43
CA LYS A 242 -2.91 -12.90 -6.54
C LYS A 242 -4.39 -13.16 -6.38
N ALA A 243 -5.17 -12.08 -6.32
CA ALA A 243 -6.63 -12.16 -6.26
C ALA A 243 -7.26 -10.88 -6.78
N GLN A 244 -8.57 -10.97 -7.03
CA GLN A 244 -9.40 -9.85 -7.37
C GLN A 244 -10.64 -9.89 -6.49
N PHE A 245 -10.93 -8.80 -5.78
CA PHE A 245 -12.06 -8.71 -4.87
C PHE A 245 -12.99 -7.59 -5.29
N THR A 246 -14.29 -7.81 -5.22
CA THR A 246 -15.28 -6.79 -5.55
C THR A 246 -15.56 -5.91 -4.33
N ILE A 247 -15.48 -4.60 -4.52
CA ILE A 247 -15.89 -3.58 -3.57
C ILE A 247 -17.19 -2.98 -4.11
N ASP A 248 -18.28 -3.21 -3.38
CA ASP A 248 -19.62 -2.75 -3.74
C ASP A 248 -19.94 -1.45 -2.99
N GLN A 249 -20.00 -0.33 -3.73
CA GLN A 249 -20.31 0.97 -3.13
C GLN A 249 -21.76 1.10 -2.68
N SER A 250 -22.69 0.31 -3.21
CA SER A 250 -24.11 0.41 -2.84
C SER A 250 -24.32 0.07 -1.36
N LYS A 251 -23.54 -0.87 -0.82
CA LYS A 251 -23.54 -1.21 0.60
C LYS A 251 -23.00 -0.08 1.48
N ALA A 252 -22.01 0.66 0.99
CA ALA A 252 -21.47 1.83 1.69
C ALA A 252 -22.45 3.02 1.65
N LYS A 253 -23.12 3.27 0.50
CA LYS A 253 -24.15 4.31 0.37
C LYS A 253 -25.41 4.02 1.20
N GLN A 254 -25.90 2.79 1.22
CA GLN A 254 -27.05 2.42 2.06
C GLN A 254 -26.75 2.59 3.56
N ALA A 255 -25.49 2.44 3.95
CA ALA A 255 -25.07 2.72 5.31
C ALA A 255 -25.07 4.24 5.60
N SER A 256 -24.71 5.09 4.61
CA SER A 256 -24.78 6.56 4.75
C SER A 256 -26.17 7.10 4.80
N GLU A 257 -27.10 6.51 4.04
CA GLU A 257 -28.50 6.92 4.05
C GLU A 257 -29.25 6.52 5.33
N LYS A 258 -28.80 5.48 6.04
CA LYS A 258 -29.40 5.04 7.32
C LYS A 258 -28.85 5.77 8.54
N ALA A 259 -27.74 6.48 8.39
CA ALA A 259 -27.10 7.25 9.46
C ALA A 259 -27.58 8.71 9.52
N HIS A 260 -28.51 9.10 8.65
CA HIS A 260 -29.21 10.39 8.65
C HIS A 260 -30.71 10.17 8.88
#